data_AF-A0A946MT08-F1
#
_entry.id   AF-A0A946MT08-F1
#
_cell.length_a   1.000
_cell.length_b   1.000
_cell.length_c   1.000
_cell.angle_alpha   90.00
_cell.angle_beta   90.00
_cell.angle_gamma   90.00
#
_symmetry.space_group_name_H-M   'P 1'
#
loop_
_entity.id
_entity.type
_entity.pdbx_description
1 polymer ?
#
loop_
_entity_poly.entity_id
_entity_poly.type
_entity_poly.pdbx_seq_one_letter_code
_entity_poly.pdbx_strand_id
1 'polypeptide(L)'
;VSEVLEDRSSWTELRRRFMLSEAALGPSPDPEAAQKSAIEIDGKPIDAKDMHRYEIDYRRSIEGESHLPFTEMNDEQLVHQYHYSFFPGVTFTQSADGGAIFRYRPHPSDPGRCFYDLLIFANLPPGMEAPERPEHQLHRYDDGIDYVKVLENSFDPAYSKVVGEDASNMPTLQAGCQSDSFQGSILGDQEVRLRHFHQMIDGFIDGSISTHNLPSQDAYMEPEV
;
A
#
# COMPACT_ATOMS: atom_id res chain seq x y z
N VAL A 1 -16.88 -1.31 5.87
CA VAL A 1 -17.78 -1.22 4.69
C VAL A 1 -17.63 0.18 4.13
N SER A 2 -16.83 0.36 3.06
CA SER A 2 -16.78 1.64 2.36
C SER A 2 -18.04 1.77 1.52
N GLU A 3 -18.94 2.66 1.91
CA GLU A 3 -19.99 3.13 0.99
C GLU A 3 -19.33 4.01 -0.06
N VAL A 4 -19.52 3.67 -1.34
CA VAL A 4 -19.23 4.59 -2.43
C VAL A 4 -20.25 5.74 -2.30
N LEU A 5 -19.79 6.91 -1.87
CA LEU A 5 -20.61 8.12 -1.84
C LEU A 5 -21.01 8.47 -3.29
N GLU A 6 -22.24 8.12 -3.66
CA GLU A 6 -22.80 8.42 -5.00
C GLU A 6 -23.05 9.93 -5.20
N ASP A 7 -23.12 10.72 -4.12
CA ASP A 7 -23.38 12.15 -4.22
C ASP A 7 -22.14 12.94 -4.69
N ARG A 8 -22.07 13.12 -6.01
CA ARG A 8 -21.07 13.95 -6.70
C ARG A 8 -21.42 15.44 -6.73
N SER A 9 -22.61 15.83 -6.26
CA SER A 9 -23.10 17.22 -6.36
C SER A 9 -22.39 18.17 -5.37
N SER A 10 -21.82 17.61 -4.29
CA SER A 10 -21.10 18.34 -3.24
C SER A 10 -19.60 18.49 -3.49
N TRP A 11 -19.08 18.04 -4.64
CA TRP A 11 -17.65 18.01 -4.90
C TRP A 11 -17.11 19.41 -5.22
N THR A 12 -16.08 19.82 -4.49
CA THR A 12 -15.30 21.02 -4.80
C THR A 12 -14.54 20.84 -6.11
N GLU A 13 -14.17 21.93 -6.78
CA GLU A 13 -13.37 21.88 -8.00
C GLU A 13 -12.02 21.17 -7.77
N LEU A 14 -11.43 21.36 -6.59
CA LEU A 14 -10.24 20.66 -6.16
C LEU A 14 -10.48 19.14 -6.04
N ARG A 15 -11.58 18.73 -5.38
CA ARG A 15 -11.97 17.31 -5.24
C ARG A 15 -12.28 16.67 -6.60
N ARG A 16 -12.89 17.42 -7.52
CA ARG A 16 -13.08 16.99 -8.91
C ARG A 16 -11.74 16.74 -9.60
N ARG A 17 -10.76 17.64 -9.47
CA ARG A 17 -9.42 17.43 -10.08
C ARG A 17 -8.64 16.27 -9.47
N PHE A 18 -8.77 16.03 -8.16
CA PHE A 18 -8.12 14.89 -7.48
C PHE A 18 -8.78 13.55 -7.82
N MET A 19 -10.11 13.51 -8.00
CA MET A 19 -10.86 12.27 -8.28
C MET A 19 -11.08 12.00 -9.77
N LEU A 20 -10.89 12.99 -10.65
CA LEU A 20 -11.03 12.90 -12.12
C LEU A 20 -9.66 12.91 -12.82
N SER A 21 -8.64 12.31 -12.21
CA SER A 21 -7.41 11.96 -12.94
C SER A 21 -7.66 11.01 -14.12
N GLU A 22 -8.91 10.59 -14.38
CA GLU A 22 -9.42 10.08 -15.67
C GLU A 22 -9.07 10.95 -16.88
N ALA A 23 -8.71 12.24 -16.73
CA ALA A 23 -8.19 13.01 -17.86
C ALA A 23 -6.69 12.74 -18.14
N ALA A 24 -5.94 12.24 -17.14
CA ALA A 24 -4.54 11.84 -17.26
C ALA A 24 -4.40 10.33 -17.56
N LEU A 25 -5.37 9.53 -17.11
CA LEU A 25 -5.54 8.13 -17.46
C LEU A 25 -6.54 8.08 -18.62
N GLY A 26 -6.08 8.00 -19.87
CA GLY A 26 -6.95 7.86 -21.04
C GLY A 26 -8.09 6.84 -20.81
N PRO A 27 -9.20 6.93 -21.57
CA PRO A 27 -10.49 6.33 -21.24
C PRO A 27 -10.31 4.95 -20.62
N SER A 28 -10.73 4.83 -19.35
CA SER A 28 -10.72 3.57 -18.61
C SER A 28 -11.22 2.45 -19.54
N PRO A 29 -10.46 1.35 -19.74
CA PRO A 29 -10.87 0.30 -20.62
C PRO A 29 -12.05 -0.41 -19.97
N ASP A 30 -13.25 0.05 -20.32
CA ASP A 30 -14.52 -0.64 -20.14
C ASP A 30 -14.88 -1.02 -18.69
N PRO A 31 -15.83 -0.31 -18.05
CA PRO A 31 -16.41 -0.73 -16.77
C PRO A 31 -16.97 -2.16 -16.78
N GLU A 32 -17.41 -2.67 -17.94
CA GLU A 32 -17.85 -4.07 -18.09
C GLU A 32 -16.67 -5.05 -18.09
N ALA A 33 -15.45 -4.62 -18.43
CA ALA A 33 -14.26 -5.46 -18.36
C ALA A 33 -13.84 -5.72 -16.90
N ALA A 34 -14.05 -4.77 -15.99
CA ALA A 34 -13.90 -5.01 -14.55
C ALA A 34 -14.89 -6.07 -14.05
N GLN A 35 -16.10 -6.09 -14.62
CA GLN A 35 -17.16 -7.02 -14.25
C GLN A 35 -17.00 -8.43 -14.84
N LYS A 36 -16.27 -8.60 -15.96
CA LYS A 36 -15.93 -9.90 -16.55
C LYS A 36 -14.90 -10.73 -15.76
N SER A 37 -14.27 -10.16 -14.73
CA SER A 37 -13.31 -10.84 -13.86
C SER A 37 -13.91 -11.33 -12.54
N ALA A 38 -15.20 -11.07 -12.31
CA ALA A 38 -15.86 -11.48 -11.07
C ALA A 38 -15.97 -13.01 -11.03
N ILE A 39 -15.49 -13.59 -9.93
CA ILE A 39 -15.61 -15.03 -9.70
C ILE A 39 -17.11 -15.37 -9.63
N GLU A 40 -17.54 -16.32 -10.45
CA GLU A 40 -18.94 -16.75 -10.50
C GLU A 40 -19.14 -18.06 -9.74
N ILE A 41 -20.20 -18.12 -8.93
CA ILE A 41 -20.70 -19.35 -8.31
C ILE A 41 -22.09 -19.59 -8.89
N ASP A 42 -22.30 -20.77 -9.49
CA ASP A 42 -23.56 -21.14 -10.16
C ASP A 42 -24.01 -20.13 -11.24
N GLY A 43 -23.06 -19.55 -11.97
CA GLY A 43 -23.32 -18.60 -13.08
C GLY A 43 -23.79 -17.22 -12.61
N LYS A 44 -23.50 -16.86 -11.35
CA LYS A 44 -23.74 -15.52 -10.82
C LYS A 44 -22.45 -14.96 -10.22
N PRO A 45 -22.12 -13.68 -10.49
CA PRO A 45 -21.04 -12.99 -9.81
C PRO A 45 -21.26 -13.02 -8.30
N ILE A 46 -20.22 -13.35 -7.55
CA ILE A 46 -20.24 -13.23 -6.09
C ILE A 46 -20.30 -11.76 -5.68
N ASP A 47 -21.06 -11.47 -4.62
CA ASP A 47 -21.11 -10.13 -4.05
C ASP A 47 -19.72 -9.75 -3.48
N ALA A 48 -19.31 -8.49 -3.64
CA ALA A 48 -18.02 -7.99 -3.14
C ALA A 48 -17.83 -8.23 -1.62
N LYS A 49 -18.92 -8.21 -0.84
CA LYS A 49 -18.90 -8.50 0.60
C LYS A 49 -18.58 -9.98 0.92
N ASP A 50 -18.82 -10.89 -0.01
CA ASP A 50 -18.69 -12.33 0.15
C ASP A 50 -17.39 -12.87 -0.47
N MET A 51 -16.71 -12.09 -1.31
CA MET A 51 -15.40 -12.40 -1.91
C MET A 51 -14.38 -12.89 -0.87
N HIS A 52 -14.33 -12.25 0.28
CA HIS A 52 -13.38 -12.58 1.34
C HIS A 52 -13.56 -14.01 1.86
N ARG A 53 -14.81 -14.42 2.10
CA ARG A 53 -15.12 -15.78 2.58
C ARG A 53 -14.84 -16.82 1.50
N TYR A 54 -15.17 -16.51 0.25
CA TYR A 54 -14.85 -17.39 -0.87
C TYR A 54 -13.35 -17.67 -1.01
N GLU A 55 -12.53 -16.62 -0.94
CA GLU A 55 -11.07 -16.75 -1.02
C GLU A 55 -10.49 -17.57 0.14
N ILE A 56 -11.03 -17.41 1.36
CA ILE A 56 -10.65 -18.25 2.51
C ILE A 56 -10.97 -19.71 2.21
N ASP A 57 -12.22 -20.03 1.84
CA ASP A 57 -12.67 -21.39 1.57
C ASP A 57 -11.84 -22.05 0.45
N TYR A 58 -11.53 -21.29 -0.61
CA TYR A 58 -10.69 -21.74 -1.71
C TYR A 58 -9.26 -22.05 -1.24
N ARG A 59 -8.60 -21.11 -0.54
CA ARG A 59 -7.22 -21.28 -0.06
C ARG A 59 -7.10 -22.42 0.95
N ARG A 60 -8.11 -22.61 1.80
CA ARG A 60 -8.24 -23.78 2.70
C ARG A 60 -8.39 -25.09 1.93
N SER A 61 -9.17 -25.10 0.84
CA SER A 61 -9.37 -26.32 0.04
C SER A 61 -8.09 -26.84 -0.62
N ILE A 62 -7.11 -25.95 -0.88
CA ILE A 62 -5.83 -26.27 -1.52
C ILE A 62 -4.64 -26.28 -0.55
N GLU A 63 -4.84 -26.11 0.76
CA GLU A 63 -3.75 -25.92 1.72
C GLU A 63 -2.79 -27.11 1.82
N GLY A 64 -3.27 -28.33 1.52
CA GLY A 64 -2.45 -29.55 1.47
C GLY A 64 -1.71 -29.77 0.14
N GLU A 65 -2.06 -29.02 -0.90
CA GLU A 65 -1.47 -29.12 -2.25
C GLU A 65 -0.56 -27.92 -2.56
N SER A 66 -0.79 -26.79 -1.90
CA SER A 66 0.02 -25.59 -2.03
C SER A 66 1.38 -25.76 -1.35
N HIS A 67 2.41 -25.15 -1.94
CA HIS A 67 3.72 -25.03 -1.29
C HIS A 67 3.79 -23.85 -0.32
N LEU A 68 2.76 -23.00 -0.32
CA LEU A 68 2.64 -21.87 0.59
C LEU A 68 2.18 -22.37 1.96
N PRO A 69 2.60 -21.72 3.06
CA PRO A 69 2.34 -22.18 4.42
C PRO A 69 0.91 -21.88 4.90
N PHE A 70 -0.10 -22.17 4.07
CA PHE A 70 -1.51 -21.89 4.37
C PHE A 70 -2.00 -22.60 5.63
N THR A 71 -1.48 -23.82 5.90
CA THR A 71 -1.81 -24.61 7.09
C THR A 71 -1.35 -23.96 8.41
N GLU A 72 -0.35 -23.07 8.36
CA GLU A 72 0.17 -22.34 9.52
C GLU A 72 -0.47 -20.95 9.70
N MET A 73 -1.31 -20.53 8.75
CA MET A 73 -1.93 -19.20 8.72
C MET A 73 -3.38 -19.28 9.20
N ASN A 74 -3.84 -18.24 9.91
CA ASN A 74 -5.27 -18.05 10.20
C ASN A 74 -6.03 -17.51 8.97
N ASP A 75 -7.36 -17.49 9.04
CA ASP A 75 -8.20 -17.11 7.90
C ASP A 75 -7.95 -15.67 7.44
N GLU A 76 -7.73 -14.71 8.34
CA GLU A 76 -7.41 -13.33 7.96
C GLU A 76 -6.07 -13.25 7.21
N GLN A 77 -5.05 -13.97 7.70
CA GLN A 77 -3.73 -14.03 7.08
C GLN A 77 -3.75 -14.65 5.69
N LEU A 78 -4.73 -15.51 5.39
CA LEU A 78 -4.86 -16.08 4.06
C LEU A 78 -5.24 -15.04 3.01
N VAL A 79 -5.99 -14.00 3.35
CA VAL A 79 -6.66 -13.15 2.35
C VAL A 79 -6.40 -11.66 2.52
N HIS A 80 -5.87 -11.23 3.67
CA HIS A 80 -5.49 -9.85 3.91
C HIS A 80 -4.01 -9.60 3.66
N GLN A 81 -3.72 -8.36 3.27
CA GLN A 81 -2.37 -7.81 3.28
C GLN A 81 -2.11 -7.14 4.64
N TYR A 82 -1.08 -7.61 5.32
CA TYR A 82 -0.63 -7.03 6.58
C TYR A 82 0.45 -6.00 6.31
N HIS A 83 0.31 -4.84 6.93
CA HIS A 83 1.26 -3.74 6.84
C HIS A 83 2.00 -3.57 8.16
N TYR A 84 3.28 -3.89 8.18
CA TYR A 84 4.16 -3.68 9.33
C TYR A 84 5.11 -2.52 9.04
N SER A 85 4.93 -1.41 9.75
CA SER A 85 5.77 -0.22 9.61
C SER A 85 6.85 -0.19 10.68
N PHE A 86 8.09 -0.15 10.23
CA PHE A 86 9.30 -0.02 11.03
C PHE A 86 9.82 1.42 10.88
N PHE A 87 9.69 2.17 11.96
CA PHE A 87 10.24 3.52 12.06
C PHE A 87 11.77 3.51 11.79
N PRO A 88 12.33 4.45 11.01
CA PRO A 88 11.69 5.68 10.54
C PRO A 88 11.06 5.65 9.14
N GLY A 89 11.14 4.55 8.38
CA GLY A 89 10.74 4.64 6.97
C GLY A 89 10.72 3.34 6.19
N VAL A 90 10.51 2.20 6.84
CA VAL A 90 10.36 0.91 6.16
C VAL A 90 8.98 0.36 6.44
N THR A 91 8.22 -0.02 5.42
CA THR A 91 6.94 -0.72 5.59
C THR A 91 6.98 -2.03 4.81
N PHE A 92 6.66 -3.11 5.49
CA PHE A 92 6.47 -4.43 4.90
C PHE A 92 4.98 -4.58 4.61
N THR A 93 4.65 -4.91 3.37
CA THR A 93 3.31 -5.29 2.93
C THR A 93 3.35 -6.75 2.56
N GLN A 94 2.73 -7.61 3.36
CA GLN A 94 2.83 -9.06 3.23
C GLN A 94 1.46 -9.68 3.07
N SER A 95 1.31 -10.57 2.09
CA SER A 95 0.22 -11.54 2.00
C SER A 95 0.78 -12.96 2.09
N ALA A 96 -0.11 -13.96 2.06
CA ALA A 96 0.27 -15.37 2.07
C ALA A 96 1.12 -15.77 0.85
N ASP A 97 0.92 -15.10 -0.28
CA ASP A 97 1.50 -15.47 -1.58
C ASP A 97 2.86 -14.79 -1.84
N GLY A 98 3.13 -13.69 -1.13
CA GLY A 98 4.32 -12.87 -1.32
C GLY A 98 4.17 -11.51 -0.66
N GLY A 99 5.11 -10.61 -0.93
CA GLY A 99 5.08 -9.29 -0.31
C GLY A 99 5.99 -8.28 -0.97
N ALA A 100 5.87 -7.04 -0.52
CA ALA A 100 6.72 -5.94 -0.92
C ALA A 100 7.24 -5.20 0.31
N ILE A 101 8.47 -4.71 0.23
CA ILE A 101 9.04 -3.78 1.20
C ILE A 101 9.16 -2.42 0.52
N PHE A 102 8.58 -1.42 1.17
CA PHE A 102 8.65 -0.02 0.81
C PHE A 102 9.64 0.67 1.75
N ARG A 103 10.73 1.22 1.21
CA ARG A 103 11.71 1.94 2.02
C ARG A 103 11.89 3.37 1.53
N TYR A 104 11.66 4.32 2.42
CA TYR A 104 11.82 5.74 2.19
C TYR A 104 13.10 6.23 2.89
N ARG A 105 14.04 6.78 2.11
CA ARG A 105 15.33 7.29 2.61
C ARG A 105 15.41 8.78 2.31
N PRO A 106 15.56 9.66 3.30
CA PRO A 106 15.75 11.10 3.06
C PRO A 106 16.92 11.36 2.10
N HIS A 107 16.77 12.33 1.21
CA HIS A 107 17.87 12.76 0.37
C HIS A 107 18.89 13.54 1.23
N PRO A 108 20.22 13.33 1.06
CA PRO A 108 21.23 13.88 1.96
C PRO A 108 21.31 15.41 1.97
N SER A 109 20.82 16.09 0.93
CA SER A 109 20.95 17.54 0.77
C SER A 109 19.66 18.28 0.43
N ASP A 110 18.55 17.56 0.24
CA ASP A 110 17.30 18.18 -0.22
C ASP A 110 16.12 17.59 0.58
N PRO A 111 15.53 18.36 1.51
CA PRO A 111 14.42 17.86 2.32
C PRO A 111 13.13 17.62 1.51
N GLY A 112 13.03 18.14 0.29
CA GLY A 112 11.91 17.89 -0.62
C GLY A 112 12.07 16.61 -1.45
N ARG A 113 13.14 15.84 -1.23
CA ARG A 113 13.44 14.62 -1.99
C ARG A 113 13.73 13.44 -1.08
N CYS A 114 13.43 12.25 -1.59
CA CYS A 114 13.83 11.00 -0.97
C CYS A 114 14.25 9.99 -2.05
N PHE A 115 14.95 8.94 -1.62
CA PHE A 115 15.03 7.70 -2.39
C PHE A 115 13.92 6.78 -1.91
N TYR A 116 13.22 6.17 -2.86
CA TYR A 116 12.17 5.19 -2.63
C TYR A 116 12.66 3.86 -3.20
N ASP A 117 12.91 2.89 -2.31
CA ASP A 117 13.26 1.55 -2.71
C ASP A 117 12.00 0.67 -2.65
N LEU A 118 11.66 0.03 -3.77
CA LEU A 118 10.62 -0.98 -3.88
C LEU A 118 11.26 -2.35 -4.04
N LEU A 119 11.07 -3.23 -3.05
CA LEU A 119 11.61 -4.58 -3.07
C LEU A 119 10.45 -5.57 -3.06
N ILE A 120 10.36 -6.42 -4.08
CA ILE A 120 9.30 -7.43 -4.23
C ILE A 120 9.86 -8.80 -3.90
N PHE A 121 9.11 -9.56 -3.11
CA PHE A 121 9.45 -10.90 -2.67
C PHE A 121 8.32 -11.86 -3.04
N ALA A 122 8.70 -13.01 -3.56
CA ALA A 122 7.80 -14.12 -3.84
C ALA A 122 8.31 -15.38 -3.14
N ASN A 123 7.37 -16.23 -2.72
CA ASN A 123 7.70 -17.54 -2.20
C ASN A 123 7.98 -18.48 -3.38
N LEU A 124 9.14 -19.13 -3.36
CA LEU A 124 9.51 -20.12 -4.37
C LEU A 124 9.04 -21.51 -3.94
N PRO A 125 8.52 -22.33 -4.86
CA PRO A 125 8.25 -23.74 -4.59
C PRO A 125 9.49 -24.49 -4.09
N PRO A 126 9.35 -25.44 -3.14
CA PRO A 126 10.45 -26.27 -2.68
C PRO A 126 11.20 -26.95 -3.84
N GLY A 127 12.53 -26.83 -3.85
CA GLY A 127 13.38 -27.43 -4.87
C GLY A 127 13.45 -26.65 -6.19
N MET A 128 12.73 -25.54 -6.34
CA MET A 128 12.96 -24.60 -7.43
C MET A 128 14.31 -23.89 -7.22
N GLU A 129 15.15 -23.88 -8.25
CA GLU A 129 16.39 -23.09 -8.24
C GLU A 129 16.04 -21.61 -8.16
N ALA A 130 16.75 -20.86 -7.30
CA ALA A 130 16.52 -19.43 -7.17
C ALA A 130 16.74 -18.76 -8.54
N PRO A 131 15.79 -17.93 -9.02
CA PRO A 131 15.98 -17.22 -10.27
C PRO A 131 17.19 -16.30 -10.16
N GLU A 132 17.80 -15.98 -11.31
CA GLU A 132 18.85 -14.98 -11.37
C GLU A 132 18.32 -13.67 -10.77
N ARG A 133 19.13 -13.06 -9.90
CA ARG A 133 18.75 -11.81 -9.24
C ARG A 133 18.53 -10.72 -10.29
N PRO A 134 17.35 -10.09 -10.36
CA PRO A 134 17.11 -9.00 -11.28
C PRO A 134 18.11 -7.86 -11.09
N GLU A 135 18.45 -7.17 -12.18
CA GLU A 135 19.27 -5.98 -12.12
C GLU A 135 18.59 -4.90 -11.27
N HIS A 136 19.37 -4.20 -10.46
CA HIS A 136 18.87 -3.06 -9.69
C HIS A 136 18.61 -1.89 -10.66
N GLN A 137 17.34 -1.53 -10.82
CA GLN A 137 16.93 -0.42 -11.65
C GLN A 137 16.83 0.88 -10.83
N LEU A 138 17.30 1.99 -11.40
CA LEU A 138 17.19 3.32 -10.81
C LEU A 138 16.44 4.25 -11.76
N HIS A 139 15.35 4.82 -11.27
CA HIS A 139 14.49 5.72 -12.04
C HIS A 139 14.33 7.05 -11.31
N ARG A 140 14.42 8.17 -12.03
CA ARG A 140 14.11 9.49 -11.47
C ARG A 140 12.66 9.80 -11.71
N TYR A 141 11.97 10.31 -10.69
CA TYR A 141 10.57 10.70 -10.81
C TYR A 141 10.35 11.75 -11.92
N ASP A 142 11.25 12.74 -12.02
CA ASP A 142 11.18 13.83 -13.01
C ASP A 142 11.23 13.35 -14.47
N ASP A 143 11.78 12.16 -14.72
CA ASP A 143 11.92 11.59 -16.06
C ASP A 143 10.63 10.87 -16.52
N GLY A 144 9.65 10.74 -15.61
CA GLY A 144 8.45 9.94 -15.80
C GLY A 144 8.72 8.44 -15.59
N ILE A 145 7.88 7.79 -14.79
CA ILE A 145 8.02 6.37 -14.46
C ILE A 145 6.74 5.65 -14.87
N ASP A 146 6.86 4.70 -15.79
CA ASP A 146 5.80 3.72 -16.08
C ASP A 146 6.05 2.48 -15.22
N TYR A 147 5.40 2.42 -14.06
CA TYR A 147 5.58 1.33 -13.10
C TYR A 147 5.14 -0.02 -13.65
N VAL A 148 4.14 -0.08 -14.54
CA VAL A 148 3.70 -1.32 -15.16
C VAL A 148 4.81 -1.88 -16.06
N LYS A 149 5.47 -1.01 -16.83
CA LYS A 149 6.60 -1.40 -17.67
C LYS A 149 7.85 -1.74 -16.85
N VAL A 150 8.15 -0.95 -15.82
CA VAL A 150 9.35 -1.16 -14.98
C VAL A 150 9.27 -2.48 -14.20
N LEU A 151 8.08 -2.86 -13.76
CA LEU A 151 7.82 -4.07 -12.98
C LEU A 151 7.28 -5.23 -13.83
N GLU A 152 7.33 -5.09 -15.16
CA GLU A 152 6.86 -6.11 -16.09
C GLU A 152 7.52 -7.46 -15.79
N ASN A 153 6.74 -8.53 -15.79
CA ASN A 153 7.16 -9.90 -15.46
C ASN A 153 7.70 -10.12 -14.03
N SER A 154 7.70 -9.09 -13.17
CA SER A 154 8.18 -9.17 -11.78
C SER A 154 7.08 -8.87 -10.76
N PHE A 155 6.02 -8.19 -11.18
CA PHE A 155 4.89 -7.83 -10.33
C PHE A 155 3.58 -7.82 -11.11
N ASP A 156 2.47 -7.99 -10.42
CA ASP A 156 1.15 -7.94 -11.07
C ASP A 156 0.92 -6.53 -11.67
N PRO A 157 0.42 -6.42 -12.91
CA PRO A 157 0.14 -5.13 -13.53
C PRO A 157 -0.86 -4.27 -12.75
N ALA A 158 -1.86 -4.86 -12.09
CA ALA A 158 -2.82 -4.12 -11.27
C ALA A 158 -2.15 -3.51 -10.05
N TYR A 159 -1.33 -4.26 -9.31
CA TYR A 159 -0.58 -3.71 -8.19
C TYR A 159 0.48 -2.69 -8.63
N SER A 160 1.10 -2.89 -9.79
CA SER A 160 2.06 -1.95 -10.37
C SER A 160 1.41 -0.59 -10.67
N LYS A 161 0.14 -0.57 -11.10
CA LYS A 161 -0.62 0.68 -11.28
C LYS A 161 -0.86 1.40 -9.96
N VAL A 162 -1.29 0.67 -8.92
CA VAL A 162 -1.53 1.23 -7.59
C VAL A 162 -0.25 1.89 -7.03
N VAL A 163 0.91 1.25 -7.19
CA VAL A 163 2.20 1.85 -6.81
C VAL A 163 2.46 3.16 -7.57
N GLY A 164 2.13 3.21 -8.86
CA GLY A 164 2.25 4.43 -9.66
C GLY A 164 1.31 5.54 -9.20
N GLU A 165 0.08 5.19 -8.81
CA GLU A 165 -0.90 6.14 -8.27
C GLU A 165 -0.40 6.75 -6.95
N ASP A 166 0.08 5.92 -6.02
CA ASP A 166 0.69 6.37 -4.77
C ASP A 166 1.88 7.30 -5.03
N ALA A 167 2.78 6.92 -5.94
CA ALA A 167 3.93 7.74 -6.31
C ALA A 167 3.51 9.10 -6.90
N SER A 168 2.44 9.14 -7.70
CA SER A 168 1.94 10.37 -8.32
C SER A 168 1.36 11.38 -7.33
N ASN A 169 0.90 10.90 -6.16
CA ASN A 169 0.35 11.75 -5.11
C ASN A 169 1.44 12.49 -4.32
N MET A 170 2.64 11.91 -4.21
CA MET A 170 3.72 12.42 -3.35
C MET A 170 4.15 13.86 -3.68
N PRO A 171 4.42 14.26 -4.95
CA PRO A 171 4.80 15.64 -5.25
C PRO A 171 3.69 16.64 -4.95
N THR A 172 2.43 16.26 -5.19
CA THR A 172 1.27 17.12 -4.93
C THR A 172 1.08 17.34 -3.44
N LEU A 173 1.19 16.28 -2.64
CA LEU A 173 1.16 16.37 -1.18
C LEU A 173 2.31 17.25 -0.66
N GLN A 174 3.53 17.01 -1.15
CA GLN A 174 4.72 17.78 -0.78
C GLN A 174 4.57 19.28 -1.11
N ALA A 175 4.03 19.61 -2.28
CA ALA A 175 3.77 21.00 -2.67
C ALA A 175 2.72 21.67 -1.76
N GLY A 176 1.69 20.93 -1.34
CA GLY A 176 0.72 21.40 -0.37
C GLY A 176 1.35 21.69 1.00
N CYS A 177 2.19 20.77 1.48
CA CYS A 177 2.91 20.93 2.76
C CYS A 177 3.93 22.08 2.75
N GLN A 178 4.43 22.49 1.59
CA GLN A 178 5.36 23.62 1.44
C GLN A 178 4.66 24.99 1.41
N SER A 179 3.33 25.05 1.41
CA SER A 179 2.61 26.32 1.44
C SER A 179 2.78 27.03 2.79
N ASP A 180 3.08 28.33 2.77
CA ASP A 180 3.10 29.18 3.99
C ASP A 180 1.76 29.17 4.75
N SER A 181 0.66 28.87 4.05
CA SER A 181 -0.68 28.79 4.64
C SER A 181 -1.00 27.41 5.23
N PHE A 182 -0.14 26.41 5.02
CA PHE A 182 -0.33 25.08 5.61
C PHE A 182 0.06 25.13 7.10
N GLN A 183 -0.88 24.78 7.98
CA GLN A 183 -0.69 24.84 9.43
C GLN A 183 -0.62 23.44 10.08
N GLY A 184 -0.55 22.39 9.26
CA GLY A 184 -0.61 21.00 9.71
C GLY A 184 -1.86 20.26 9.22
N SER A 185 -1.82 18.93 9.32
CA SER A 185 -2.91 18.04 8.90
C SER A 185 -3.94 17.85 10.01
N ILE A 186 -5.23 17.80 9.65
CA ILE A 186 -6.30 17.35 10.55
C ILE A 186 -6.49 15.86 10.31
N LEU A 187 -6.16 15.03 11.32
CA LEU A 187 -6.17 13.58 11.20
C LEU A 187 -7.47 12.98 11.79
N GLY A 188 -8.20 12.22 10.97
CA GLY A 188 -9.40 11.48 11.36
C GLY A 188 -9.09 10.23 12.18
N ASP A 189 -10.13 9.56 12.69
CA ASP A 189 -9.98 8.45 13.64
C ASP A 189 -9.34 7.19 13.04
N GLN A 190 -9.43 7.02 11.72
CA GLN A 190 -8.76 5.92 11.02
C GLN A 190 -7.27 6.16 10.80
N GLU A 191 -6.76 7.38 11.05
CA GLU A 191 -5.38 7.78 10.79
C GLU A 191 -4.48 7.66 12.03
N VAL A 192 -4.83 6.76 12.95
CA VAL A 192 -4.09 6.54 14.21
C VAL A 192 -2.61 6.23 14.00
N ARG A 193 -2.26 5.46 12.95
CA ARG A 193 -0.85 5.15 12.62
C ARG A 193 -0.07 6.39 12.18
N LEU A 194 -0.72 7.34 11.47
CA LEU A 194 -0.09 8.60 11.08
C LEU A 194 0.11 9.51 12.30
N ARG A 195 -0.88 9.60 13.20
CA ARG A 195 -0.74 10.33 14.47
C ARG A 195 0.45 9.82 15.27
N HIS A 196 0.53 8.50 15.47
CA HIS A 196 1.62 7.85 16.17
C HIS A 196 2.98 8.10 15.50
N PHE A 197 3.05 8.01 14.17
CA PHE A 197 4.28 8.30 13.42
C PHE A 197 4.78 9.74 13.67
N HIS A 198 3.89 10.73 13.64
CA HIS A 198 4.25 12.12 13.93
C HIS A 198 4.69 12.32 15.39
N GLN A 199 3.99 11.71 16.36
CA GLN A 199 4.40 11.75 17.77
C GLN A 199 5.80 11.15 17.98
N MET A 200 6.12 10.05 17.29
CA MET A 200 7.46 9.47 17.34
C MET A 200 8.51 10.42 16.77
N ILE A 201 8.24 11.05 15.60
CA ILE A 201 9.14 12.04 15.01
C ILE A 201 9.38 13.20 15.99
N ASP A 202 8.31 13.79 16.52
CA ASP A 202 8.41 14.94 17.42
C ASP A 202 9.22 14.59 18.68
N GLY A 203 8.99 13.41 19.26
CA GLY A 203 9.75 12.93 20.41
C GLY A 203 11.24 12.68 20.11
N PHE A 204 11.58 12.24 18.89
CA PHE A 204 12.98 12.14 18.47
C PHE A 204 13.62 13.52 18.22
N ILE A 205 12.84 14.50 17.74
CA ILE A 205 13.32 15.87 17.48
C ILE A 205 13.55 16.63 18.80
N ASP A 206 12.65 16.51 19.76
CA ASP A 206 12.75 17.21 21.05
C ASP A 206 13.66 16.50 22.07
N GLY A 207 14.03 15.25 21.79
CA GLY A 207 14.94 14.43 22.60
C GLY A 207 14.26 13.66 23.74
N SER A 208 12.93 13.68 23.83
CA SER A 208 12.18 12.85 24.78
C SER A 208 12.25 11.35 24.42
N ILE A 209 12.37 11.03 23.13
CA ILE A 209 12.56 9.67 22.60
C ILE A 209 13.94 9.54 21.94
N SER A 210 14.59 8.41 22.16
CA SER A 210 15.84 7.98 21.57
C SER A 210 15.82 6.47 21.35
N THR A 211 16.82 5.95 20.66
CA THR A 211 17.00 4.51 20.47
C THR A 211 17.29 3.75 21.78
N HIS A 212 17.53 4.45 22.89
CA HIS A 212 17.81 3.86 24.20
C HIS A 212 16.62 3.90 25.17
N ASN A 213 15.54 4.61 24.83
CA ASN A 213 14.36 4.76 25.67
C ASN A 213 13.06 4.75 24.85
N LEU A 214 13.01 3.88 23.82
CA LEU A 214 11.79 3.65 23.05
C LEU A 214 10.65 3.23 23.98
N PRO A 215 9.43 3.78 23.80
CA PRO A 215 8.27 3.33 24.56
C PRO A 215 8.03 1.83 24.33
N SER A 216 7.68 1.11 25.39
CA SER A 216 7.30 -0.30 25.27
C SER A 216 6.03 -0.42 24.44
N GLN A 217 5.78 -1.62 23.89
CA GLN A 217 4.53 -1.91 23.19
C GLN A 217 3.30 -1.59 24.05
N ASP A 218 3.37 -1.86 25.36
CA ASP A 218 2.29 -1.62 26.31
C ASP A 218 1.89 -0.14 26.43
N ALA A 219 2.84 0.78 26.23
CA ALA A 219 2.58 2.22 26.28
C ALA A 219 1.56 2.68 25.20
N TYR A 220 1.32 1.85 24.18
CA TYR A 220 0.36 2.13 23.10
C TYR A 220 -0.93 1.30 23.20
N MET A 221 -0.99 0.36 24.15
CA MET A 221 -2.14 -0.55 24.33
C MET A 221 -3.03 -0.14 25.50
N GLU A 222 -2.55 0.72 26.39
CA GLU A 222 -3.37 1.29 27.46
C GLU A 222 -4.10 2.55 26.95
N PRO A 223 -5.45 2.57 26.96
CA PRO A 223 -6.17 3.80 26.68
C PRO A 223 -5.84 4.83 27.76
N GLU A 224 -5.40 6.02 27.36
CA GLU A 224 -5.29 7.14 28.28
C GLU A 224 -6.67 7.36 28.94
N VAL A 225 -6.69 7.28 30.28
CA VAL A 225 -7.89 7.40 31.13
C VAL A 225 -8.38 8.84 31.19
#